data_AF-A0A9D8V5Z3-F1
#
_entry.id   AF-A0A9D8V5Z3-F1
#
_cell.length_a   1.000
_cell.length_b   1.000
_cell.length_c   1.000
_cell.angle_alpha   90.00
_cell.angle_beta   90.00
_cell.angle_gamma   90.00
#
_symmetry.space_group_name_H-M   'P 1'
#
loop_
_entity.id
_entity.type
_entity.pdbx_description
1 polymer ?
#
loop_
_entity_poly.entity_id
_entity_poly.type
_entity_poly.pdbx_seq_one_letter_code
_entity_poly.pdbx_strand_id
1 'polypeptide(L)' 'MKTVIGIFLLLSLGGCETVQPWERNILAKPGMQIESDPLQAQLSGQVYDSKEASSGGNNPAGGGCGCN' A
#
# COMPACT_ATOMS: atom_id res chain seq x y z
N MET A 1 40.66 7.53 4.30
CA MET A 1 39.75 6.38 4.14
C MET A 1 38.45 6.56 4.94
N LYS A 2 38.51 6.74 6.28
CA LYS A 2 37.32 6.97 7.12
C LYS A 2 36.45 8.17 6.71
N THR A 3 37.08 9.27 6.27
CA THR A 3 36.40 10.48 5.80
C THR A 3 35.62 10.27 4.49
N VAL A 4 36.16 9.46 3.57
CA VAL A 4 35.51 9.12 2.30
C VAL A 4 34.27 8.26 2.52
N ILE A 5 34.36 7.30 3.45
CA ILE A 5 33.24 6.44 3.84
C ILE A 5 32.12 7.27 4.49
N GLY A 6 32.47 8.22 5.37
CA GLY A 6 31.50 9.11 6.01
C GLY A 6 30.73 9.98 5.00
N ILE A 7 31.42 10.49 3.98
CA ILE A 7 30.79 11.27 2.89
C ILE A 7 29.84 10.39 2.09
N PHE A 8 30.27 9.20 1.68
CA PHE A 8 29.43 8.26 0.92
C PHE A 8 28.15 7.88 1.69
N LEU A 9 28.26 7.67 3.01
CA LEU A 9 27.12 7.37 3.86
C LEU A 9 26.12 8.54 3.88
N LEU A 10 26.58 9.79 4.02
CA LEU A 10 25.69 10.96 4.00
C LEU A 10 24.93 11.13 2.67
N LEU A 11 25.56 10.85 1.53
CA LEU A 11 24.89 10.98 0.22
C LEU A 11 23.76 9.97 0.01
N SER A 12 23.80 8.81 0.68
CA SER A 12 22.77 7.77 0.54
C SER A 12 21.43 8.09 1.20
N LEU A 13 21.33 9.15 2.01
CA LEU A 13 20.10 9.53 2.70
C LEU A 13 19.14 10.39 1.87
N GLY A 14 19.52 10.81 0.65
CA GLY A 14 18.78 11.76 -0.19
C GLY A 14 17.61 11.21 -1.01
N GLY A 15 17.09 10.02 -0.72
CA GLY A 15 16.08 9.34 -1.55
C GLY A 15 14.62 9.54 -1.13
N CYS A 16 14.34 10.28 -0.06
CA CYS A 16 12.98 10.43 0.45
C CYS A 16 12.31 11.67 -0.14
N GLU A 17 11.43 11.47 -1.12
CA GLU A 17 10.63 12.53 -1.73
C GLU A 17 9.13 12.24 -1.56
N THR A 18 8.39 13.21 -1.04
CA THR A 18 6.93 13.12 -0.90
C THR A 18 6.28 13.47 -2.22
N VAL A 19 5.94 12.46 -3.01
CA VAL A 19 5.22 12.65 -4.29
C VAL A 19 3.72 12.76 -4.08
N GLN A 20 3.10 13.66 -4.82
CA GLN A 20 1.66 13.92 -4.79
C GLN A 20 0.90 12.71 -5.35
N PRO A 21 -0.33 12.42 -4.89
CA PRO A 21 -1.04 11.20 -5.27
C PRO A 21 -1.20 11.00 -6.78
N TRP A 22 -1.40 12.07 -7.55
CA TRP A 22 -1.56 12.01 -9.01
C TRP A 22 -0.26 11.80 -9.78
N GLU A 23 0.91 12.08 -9.17
CA GLU A 23 2.22 11.80 -9.76
C GLU A 23 2.55 10.30 -9.74
N ARG A 24 1.84 9.52 -8.92
CA ARG A 24 1.97 8.06 -8.83
C ARG A 24 1.24 7.30 -9.94
N ASN A 25 0.48 7.99 -10.81
CA ASN A 25 -0.37 7.37 -11.83
C ASN A 25 0.39 6.44 -12.79
N ILE A 26 1.66 6.71 -13.09
CA ILE A 26 2.47 5.85 -13.97
C ILE A 26 3.06 4.62 -13.27
N LEU A 27 3.05 4.59 -11.93
CA LEU A 27 3.65 3.53 -11.13
C LEU A 27 2.63 2.45 -10.74
N ALA A 28 1.35 2.78 -10.62
CA ALA A 28 0.29 1.84 -10.25
C ALA A 28 -0.43 1.29 -11.49
N LYS A 29 0.20 0.35 -12.19
CA LYS A 29 -0.39 -0.29 -13.37
C LYS A 29 -1.63 -1.13 -12.98
N PRO A 30 -2.66 -1.25 -13.84
CA PRO A 30 -3.82 -2.09 -13.55
C PRO A 30 -3.49 -3.55 -13.20
N GLY A 31 -2.40 -4.12 -13.76
CA GLY A 31 -1.95 -5.47 -13.43
C GLY A 31 -1.20 -5.62 -12.09
N MET A 32 -1.01 -4.53 -11.34
CA MET A 32 -0.41 -4.53 -10.00
C MET A 32 -1.46 -4.48 -8.89
N GLN A 33 -2.75 -4.51 -9.25
CA GLN A 33 -3.84 -4.55 -8.28
C GLN A 33 -3.80 -5.89 -7.53
N ILE A 34 -3.93 -5.81 -6.20
CA ILE A 34 -4.02 -7.00 -5.32
C ILE A 34 -5.22 -7.85 -5.72
N GLU A 35 -6.30 -7.17 -6.09
CA GLU A 35 -7.52 -7.79 -6.56
C GLU A 35 -7.77 -7.43 -8.03
N SER A 36 -8.07 -8.45 -8.83
CA SER A 36 -8.36 -8.32 -10.25
C SER A 36 -9.78 -7.84 -10.52
N ASP A 37 -10.74 -8.22 -9.66
CA ASP A 37 -12.13 -7.75 -9.69
C ASP A 37 -12.51 -7.19 -8.31
N PRO A 38 -12.35 -5.87 -8.10
CA PRO A 38 -12.64 -5.26 -6.80
C PRO A 38 -14.12 -5.35 -6.41
N LEU A 39 -15.03 -5.45 -7.38
CA LEU A 39 -16.46 -5.55 -7.11
C LEU A 39 -16.80 -6.94 -6.58
N GLN A 40 -16.27 -7.99 -7.24
CA GLN A 40 -16.45 -9.35 -6.78
C GLN A 40 -15.83 -9.56 -5.39
N ALA A 41 -14.63 -9.04 -5.16
CA ALA A 41 -13.97 -9.15 -3.86
C ALA A 41 -14.76 -8.45 -2.76
N GLN A 42 -15.26 -7.23 -2.99
CA GLN A 42 -16.13 -6.55 -2.04
C GLN A 42 -17.38 -7.37 -1.71
N LEU A 43 -18.06 -7.89 -2.72
CA LEU A 43 -19.26 -8.72 -2.51
C LEU A 43 -18.93 -9.97 -1.68
N SER A 44 -17.82 -10.65 -2.01
CA SER A 44 -17.38 -11.84 -1.28
C SER A 44 -17.00 -11.53 0.17
N GLY A 45 -16.34 -10.38 0.41
CA GLY A 45 -15.98 -9.88 1.73
C GLY A 45 -17.22 -9.61 2.57
N GLN A 46 -18.21 -8.89 2.03
CA GLN A 46 -19.48 -8.63 2.73
C GLN A 46 -20.23 -9.91 3.12
N VAL A 47 -20.27 -10.90 2.22
CA VAL A 47 -20.89 -12.21 2.50
C VAL A 47 -20.13 -12.96 3.59
N TYR A 48 -18.80 -12.93 3.54
CA TYR A 48 -17.94 -13.56 4.53
C TYR A 48 -18.08 -12.89 5.90
N ASP A 49 -18.00 -11.56 5.97
CA ASP A 49 -18.14 -10.78 7.19
C ASP A 49 -19.53 -10.98 7.81
N SER A 50 -20.58 -11.09 6.99
CA SER A 50 -21.93 -11.42 7.50
C SER A 50 -22.01 -12.80 8.15
N LYS A 51 -21.17 -13.74 7.74
CA LYS A 51 -21.13 -15.12 8.26
C LYS A 51 -20.18 -15.27 9.44
N GLU A 52 -19.10 -14.50 9.46
CA GLU A 52 -17.99 -14.66 10.40
C GLU A 52 -17.76 -13.41 11.28
N ALA A 53 -18.75 -12.50 11.37
CA ALA A 53 -18.72 -11.16 11.99
C ALA A 53 -18.01 -11.01 13.36
N SER A 54 -17.73 -12.11 14.07
CA SER A 54 -16.95 -12.11 15.30
C SER A 54 -15.42 -12.11 15.10
N SER A 55 -14.90 -12.38 13.89
CA SER A 55 -13.46 -12.53 13.63
C SER A 55 -12.73 -11.24 13.19
N GLY A 56 -13.45 -10.18 12.88
CA GLY A 56 -12.89 -8.98 12.24
C GLY A 56 -12.58 -9.20 10.75
N GLY A 57 -12.74 -8.15 9.94
CA GLY A 57 -12.64 -8.25 8.47
C GLY A 57 -11.23 -8.53 7.95
N ASN A 58 -11.13 -9.26 6.85
CA ASN A 58 -9.88 -9.76 6.27
C ASN A 58 -9.12 -8.76 5.38
N ASN A 59 -9.65 -7.57 5.14
CA ASN A 59 -9.04 -6.60 4.23
C ASN A 59 -8.13 -5.61 4.98
N PRO A 60 -6.81 -5.60 4.75
CA PRO A 60 -5.98 -4.47 5.15
C PRO A 60 -6.47 -3.26 4.35
N ALA A 61 -6.89 -2.22 5.06
CA ALA A 61 -7.32 -0.97 4.45
C ALA A 61 -6.19 -0.46 3.54
N GLY A 62 -6.40 -0.51 2.22
CA GLY A 62 -5.50 0.09 1.26
C GLY A 62 -5.39 1.59 1.53
N GLY A 63 -4.32 2.02 2.19
CA GLY A 63 -3.86 3.41 2.23
C GLY A 63 -4.79 4.46 2.85
N GLY A 64 -5.78 4.09 3.67
CA GLY A 64 -6.69 5.03 4.33
C GLY A 64 -7.15 4.48 5.68
N CYS A 65 -7.42 5.38 6.65
CA CYS A 65 -7.79 5.09 8.04
C CYS A 65 -8.68 3.83 8.15
N GLY A 66 -8.10 2.73 8.61
CA GLY A 66 -8.68 1.39 8.58
C GLY A 66 -9.79 1.18 9.59
N CYS A 67 -10.94 1.79 9.34
CA CYS A 67 -12.20 1.41 9.95
C CYS A 67 -13.03 0.67 8.89
N ASN A 68 -13.43 -0.57 9.21
CA ASN A 68 -14.60 -1.18 8.59
C ASN A 68 -15.84 -0.31 8.85
#